data_AF-Q56X22-F1
#
_entry.id   AF-Q56X22-F1
#
_cell.length_a   1.000
_cell.length_b   1.000
_cell.length_c   1.000
_cell.angle_alpha   90.00
_cell.angle_beta   90.00
_cell.angle_gamma   90.00
#
_symmetry.space_group_name_H-M   'P 1'
#
loop_
_entity.id
_entity.type
_entity.pdbx_description
1 polymer ?
#
loop_
_entity_poly.entity_id
_entity_poly.type
_entity_poly.pdbx_seq_one_letter_code
_entity_poly.pdbx_strand_id
1 'polypeptide(L)'
;MDPCAKDERGRTPYMLANEKEVRNTFRRFMALNLEKWNWHDAKVPSPLTKEMEESQAAKQAEKDAKQKARTKELKKLRKAREKKAQAEAAQAEKEKPISKVEEVRRAMAAQREKRAAAAERRMASLNIQSSSSTS
;
A
#
# COMPACT_ATOMS: atom_id res chain seq x y z
N MET A 1 34.87 -12.12 -39.80
CA MET A 1 35.17 -12.82 -38.55
C MET A 1 34.47 -14.17 -38.60
N ASP A 2 35.20 -15.26 -38.36
CA ASP A 2 34.60 -16.59 -38.24
C ASP A 2 34.12 -16.79 -36.79
N PRO A 3 32.81 -16.92 -36.55
CA PRO A 3 32.26 -17.14 -35.20
C PRO A 3 32.63 -18.51 -34.61
N CYS A 4 33.11 -19.45 -35.43
CA CYS A 4 33.56 -20.78 -35.02
C CYS A 4 35.06 -20.86 -34.72
N ALA A 5 35.83 -19.81 -35.01
CA ALA A 5 37.26 -19.78 -34.73
C ALA A 5 37.51 -19.98 -33.22
N LYS A 6 38.34 -20.97 -32.86
CA LYS A 6 38.66 -21.29 -31.46
C LYS A 6 40.04 -20.72 -31.11
N ASP A 7 40.14 -20.17 -29.91
CA ASP A 7 41.40 -19.79 -29.28
C ASP A 7 42.26 -21.03 -28.95
N GLU A 8 43.52 -20.85 -28.52
CA GLU A 8 44.44 -21.94 -28.13
C GLU A 8 43.86 -22.85 -27.02
N ARG A 9 42.86 -22.34 -26.28
CA ARG A 9 42.12 -23.04 -25.22
C ARG A 9 40.80 -23.65 -25.69
N GLY A 10 40.53 -23.69 -26.99
CA GLY A 10 39.30 -24.25 -27.56
C GLY A 10 38.04 -23.39 -27.36
N ARG A 11 38.19 -22.13 -26.93
CA ARG A 11 37.07 -21.22 -26.63
C ARG A 11 36.68 -20.42 -27.86
N THR A 12 35.39 -20.30 -28.12
CA THR A 12 34.85 -19.48 -29.22
C THR A 12 34.69 -18.01 -28.77
N PRO A 13 34.61 -17.04 -29.71
CA PRO A 13 34.31 -15.65 -29.38
C PRO A 13 33.08 -15.47 -28.48
N TYR A 14 32.07 -16.35 -28.63
CA TYR A 14 30.89 -16.36 -27.76
C TYR A 14 31.21 -16.75 -26.30
N MET A 15 32.11 -17.72 -26.09
CA MET A 15 32.53 -18.15 -24.76
C MET A 15 33.41 -17.10 -24.05
N LEU A 16 34.10 -16.26 -24.82
CA LEU A 16 34.88 -15.14 -24.29
C LEU A 16 34.02 -13.92 -23.95
N ALA A 17 32.86 -13.78 -24.60
CA ALA A 17 31.94 -12.68 -24.37
C ALA A 17 31.23 -12.82 -23.00
N ASN A 18 31.66 -12.03 -22.02
CA ASN A 18 31.03 -12.00 -20.70
C ASN A 18 29.71 -11.21 -20.71
N GLU A 19 29.71 -10.09 -21.42
CA GLU A 19 28.58 -9.16 -21.50
C GLU A 19 27.38 -9.76 -22.26
N LYS A 20 26.17 -9.54 -21.73
CA LYS A 20 24.93 -10.03 -22.32
C LYS A 20 24.68 -9.44 -23.71
N GLU A 21 24.99 -8.17 -23.92
CA GLU A 21 24.81 -7.50 -25.21
C GLU A 21 25.75 -8.06 -26.28
N VAL A 22 27.02 -8.28 -25.94
CA VAL A 22 28.01 -8.85 -26.85
C VAL A 22 27.58 -10.26 -27.29
N ARG A 23 27.11 -11.09 -26.34
CA ARG A 23 26.54 -12.41 -26.66
C ARG A 23 25.29 -12.32 -27.54
N ASN A 24 24.41 -11.33 -27.31
CA ASN A 24 23.23 -11.11 -28.14
C ASN A 24 23.61 -10.69 -29.56
N THR A 25 24.66 -9.91 -29.76
CA THR A 25 25.17 -9.57 -31.10
C THR A 25 25.57 -10.83 -31.88
N PHE A 26 26.25 -11.80 -31.26
CA PHE A 26 26.55 -13.09 -31.89
C PHE A 26 25.28 -13.89 -32.21
N ARG A 27 24.28 -13.87 -31.32
CA ARG A 27 22.99 -14.56 -31.55
C ARG A 27 22.16 -13.92 -32.67
N ARG A 28 22.22 -12.58 -32.82
CA ARG A 28 21.61 -11.84 -33.93
C ARG A 28 22.36 -12.07 -35.24
N PHE A 29 23.69 -12.10 -35.19
CA PHE A 29 24.54 -12.39 -36.34
C PHE A 29 24.35 -13.83 -36.86
N MET A 30 24.13 -14.79 -35.95
CA MET A 30 23.69 -16.15 -36.30
C MET A 30 22.39 -16.15 -37.08
N ALA A 31 21.37 -15.44 -36.59
CA ALA A 31 20.05 -15.43 -37.23
C ALA A 31 20.12 -14.95 -38.69
N LEU A 32 21.06 -14.06 -39.02
CA LEU A 32 21.30 -13.55 -40.37
C LEU A 32 22.14 -14.50 -41.25
N ASN A 33 22.83 -15.48 -40.67
CA ASN A 33 23.79 -16.34 -41.36
C ASN A 33 23.67 -17.81 -40.92
N LEU A 34 22.44 -18.30 -40.70
CA LEU A 34 22.15 -19.64 -40.15
C LEU A 34 22.78 -20.78 -40.96
N GLU A 35 22.92 -20.57 -42.26
CA GLU A 35 23.34 -21.54 -43.27
C GLU A 35 24.83 -21.44 -43.65
N LYS A 36 25.54 -20.41 -43.17
CA LYS A 36 26.92 -20.12 -43.57
C LYS A 36 28.00 -20.72 -42.66
N TRP A 37 27.65 -21.06 -41.41
CA TRP A 37 28.59 -21.61 -40.43
C TRP A 37 27.93 -22.69 -39.56
N ASN A 38 28.73 -23.63 -39.06
CA ASN A 38 28.26 -24.60 -38.07
C ASN A 38 28.16 -23.93 -36.69
N TRP A 39 27.04 -23.26 -36.44
CA TRP A 39 26.77 -22.54 -35.20
C TRP A 39 26.77 -23.42 -33.94
N HIS A 40 26.60 -24.73 -34.11
CA HIS A 40 26.76 -25.70 -33.03
C HIS A 40 28.22 -25.76 -32.54
N ASP A 41 29.19 -25.68 -33.47
CA ASP A 41 30.62 -25.63 -33.15
C ASP A 41 31.03 -24.29 -32.52
N ALA A 42 30.33 -23.20 -32.88
CA ALA A 42 30.48 -21.89 -32.25
C ALA A 42 29.97 -21.82 -30.80
N LYS A 43 29.32 -22.89 -30.30
CA LYS A 43 28.70 -22.98 -28.96
C LYS A 43 27.66 -21.89 -28.67
N VAL A 44 27.02 -21.36 -29.71
CA VAL A 44 25.99 -20.33 -29.55
C VAL A 44 24.62 -21.03 -29.43
N PRO A 45 23.94 -21.00 -28.26
CA PRO A 45 22.84 -21.93 -27.95
C PRO A 45 21.55 -21.72 -28.75
N SER A 46 21.28 -20.52 -29.26
CA SER A 46 20.04 -20.23 -29.98
C SER A 46 20.17 -18.92 -30.77
N PRO A 47 19.72 -18.88 -32.04
CA PRO A 47 19.62 -17.63 -32.79
C PRO A 47 18.63 -16.70 -32.10
N LEU A 48 19.04 -15.47 -31.83
CA LEU A 48 18.15 -14.45 -31.31
C LEU A 48 17.70 -13.61 -32.51
N THR A 49 16.58 -13.98 -33.10
CA THR A 49 15.98 -13.18 -34.17
C THR A 49 15.54 -11.84 -33.61
N LYS A 50 15.68 -10.79 -34.40
CA LYS A 50 15.24 -9.44 -34.04
C LYS A 50 13.76 -9.43 -33.64
N GLU A 51 12.93 -10.20 -34.36
CA GLU A 51 11.51 -10.36 -34.07
C GLU A 51 11.22 -11.03 -32.71
N MET A 52 12.04 -11.98 -32.25
CA MET A 52 11.86 -12.58 -30.91
C MET A 52 12.26 -11.64 -29.78
N GLU A 53 13.20 -10.73 -30.01
CA GLU A 53 13.59 -9.71 -29.03
C GLU A 53 12.51 -8.64 -28.91
N GLU A 54 11.96 -8.19 -30.05
CA GLU A 54 10.86 -7.22 -30.11
C GLU A 54 9.57 -7.78 -29.50
N SER A 55 9.24 -9.07 -29.76
CA SER A 55 8.07 -9.72 -29.15
C SER A 55 8.20 -9.88 -27.63
N GLN A 56 9.38 -10.22 -27.13
CA GLN A 56 9.61 -10.31 -25.67
C GLN A 56 9.59 -8.93 -25.01
N ALA A 57 10.21 -7.93 -25.64
CA ALA A 57 10.17 -6.55 -25.16
C ALA A 57 8.73 -6.01 -25.12
N ALA A 58 7.93 -6.27 -26.16
CA ALA A 58 6.53 -5.88 -26.22
C ALA A 58 5.71 -6.57 -25.12
N LYS A 59 5.86 -7.89 -24.95
CA LYS A 59 5.18 -8.66 -23.87
C LYS A 59 5.59 -8.18 -22.48
N GLN A 60 6.86 -7.82 -22.29
CA GLN A 60 7.35 -7.32 -21.01
C GLN A 60 6.82 -5.91 -20.74
N ALA A 61 6.84 -5.01 -21.73
CA ALA A 61 6.30 -3.67 -21.63
C ALA A 61 4.78 -3.67 -21.32
N GLU A 62 4.01 -4.57 -21.94
CA GLU A 62 2.57 -4.72 -21.64
C GLU A 62 2.34 -5.17 -20.19
N LYS A 63 3.10 -6.17 -19.72
CA LYS A 63 3.03 -6.63 -18.32
C LYS A 63 3.40 -5.52 -17.34
N ASP A 64 4.48 -4.80 -17.60
CA ASP A 64 4.94 -3.71 -16.73
C ASP A 64 3.94 -2.55 -16.72
N ALA A 65 3.34 -2.21 -17.87
CA ALA A 65 2.28 -1.23 -17.96
C ALA A 65 1.05 -1.63 -17.11
N LYS A 66 0.63 -2.90 -17.21
CA LYS A 66 -0.49 -3.45 -16.42
C LYS A 66 -0.21 -3.46 -14.93
N GLN A 67 1.00 -3.84 -14.51
CA GLN A 67 1.40 -3.82 -13.10
C GLN A 67 1.49 -2.40 -12.54
N LYS A 68 2.00 -1.45 -13.34
CA LYS A 68 2.06 -0.03 -12.97
C LYS A 68 0.67 0.57 -12.81
N ALA A 69 -0.28 0.21 -13.67
CA ALA A 69 -1.68 0.63 -13.55
C ALA A 69 -2.33 0.07 -12.27
N ARG A 70 -2.18 -1.24 -12.01
CA ARG A 70 -2.73 -1.90 -10.82
C ARG A 70 -2.16 -1.32 -9.52
N THR A 71 -0.87 -1.01 -9.49
CA THR A 71 -0.21 -0.41 -8.32
C THR A 71 -0.72 1.01 -8.07
N LYS A 72 -0.94 1.82 -9.12
CA LYS A 72 -1.51 3.16 -8.99
C LYS A 72 -2.94 3.12 -8.46
N GLU A 73 -3.78 2.23 -8.98
CA GLU A 73 -5.16 1.99 -8.52
C GLU A 73 -5.19 1.58 -7.05
N LEU A 74 -4.39 0.59 -6.67
CA LEU A 74 -4.34 0.08 -5.30
C LEU A 74 -3.86 1.16 -4.31
N LYS A 75 -2.88 1.99 -4.70
CA LYS A 75 -2.38 3.09 -3.86
C LYS A 75 -3.44 4.18 -3.67
N LYS A 76 -4.22 4.51 -4.71
CA LYS A 76 -5.36 5.44 -4.60
C LYS A 76 -6.43 4.88 -3.66
N LEU A 77 -6.79 3.60 -3.82
CA LEU A 77 -7.80 2.95 -2.99
C LEU A 77 -7.38 2.86 -1.53
N ARG A 78 -6.12 2.51 -1.25
CA ARG A 78 -5.56 2.52 0.11
C ARG A 78 -5.63 3.91 0.74
N LYS A 79 -5.19 4.95 0.04
CA LYS A 79 -5.23 6.33 0.55
C LYS A 79 -6.66 6.81 0.83
N ALA A 80 -7.62 6.42 -0.01
CA ALA A 80 -9.03 6.73 0.21
C ALA A 80 -9.60 6.00 1.44
N ARG A 81 -9.29 4.70 1.59
CA ARG A 81 -9.72 3.90 2.74
C ARG A 81 -9.11 4.39 4.05
N GLU A 82 -7.84 4.79 4.04
CA GLU A 82 -7.15 5.31 5.23
C GLU A 82 -7.71 6.66 5.67
N LYS A 83 -8.00 7.56 4.72
CA LYS A 83 -8.71 8.82 5.02
C LYS A 83 -10.11 8.58 5.59
N LYS A 84 -10.85 7.62 5.03
CA LYS A 84 -12.18 7.27 5.55
C LYS A 84 -12.09 6.68 6.96
N ALA A 85 -11.14 5.79 7.20
CA ALA A 85 -10.91 5.21 8.52
C ALA A 85 -10.49 6.25 9.57
N GLN A 86 -9.65 7.23 9.21
CA GLN A 86 -9.30 8.33 10.11
C GLN A 86 -10.49 9.23 10.43
N ALA A 87 -11.33 9.54 9.43
CA ALA A 87 -12.53 10.35 9.65
C ALA A 87 -13.54 9.62 10.56
N GLU A 88 -13.72 8.32 10.36
CA GLU A 88 -14.62 7.48 11.17
C GLU A 88 -14.08 7.33 12.61
N ALA A 89 -12.77 7.13 12.78
CA ALA A 89 -12.14 7.11 14.10
C ALA A 89 -12.27 8.45 14.84
N ALA A 90 -12.08 9.57 14.14
CA ALA A 90 -12.24 10.91 14.72
C ALA A 90 -13.69 11.24 15.08
N GLN A 91 -14.68 10.72 14.34
CA GLN A 91 -16.09 10.82 14.72
C GLN A 91 -16.41 9.97 15.95
N ALA A 92 -15.95 8.72 15.98
CA ALA A 92 -16.15 7.83 17.13
C ALA A 92 -15.48 8.35 18.41
N GLU A 93 -14.35 9.06 18.29
CA GLU A 93 -13.70 9.73 19.43
C GLU A 93 -14.48 10.96 19.90
N LYS A 94 -15.17 11.70 19.02
CA LYS A 94 -15.97 12.86 19.41
C LYS A 94 -17.32 12.49 20.03
N GLU A 95 -17.93 11.38 19.61
CA GLU A 95 -19.25 10.96 20.12
C GLU A 95 -19.17 10.33 21.53
N LYS A 96 -18.06 9.67 21.88
CA LYS A 96 -17.88 9.01 23.18
C LYS A 96 -17.72 9.94 24.42
N PRO A 97 -17.00 11.08 24.38
CA PRO A 97 -16.84 11.95 25.55
C PRO A 97 -18.08 12.81 25.79
N ILE A 98 -18.86 13.12 24.76
CA ILE A 98 -20.04 13.97 24.89
C ILE A 98 -21.12 13.27 25.73
N SER A 99 -21.38 11.98 25.47
CA SER A 99 -22.41 11.24 26.22
C SER A 99 -22.07 11.10 27.71
N LYS A 100 -20.80 10.80 28.04
CA LYS A 100 -20.38 10.58 29.42
C LYS A 100 -20.30 11.88 30.23
N VAL A 101 -19.89 12.98 29.61
CA VAL A 101 -19.86 14.30 30.27
C VAL A 101 -21.27 14.86 30.48
N GLU A 102 -22.19 14.64 29.53
CA GLU A 102 -23.57 15.09 29.67
C GLU A 102 -24.32 14.32 30.78
N GLU A 103 -24.11 13.01 30.87
CA GLU A 103 -24.71 12.17 31.90
C GLU A 103 -24.24 12.56 33.32
N VAL A 104 -22.94 12.79 33.51
CA VAL A 104 -22.39 13.26 34.79
C VAL A 104 -22.94 14.65 35.17
N ARG A 105 -23.05 15.57 34.21
CA ARG A 105 -23.61 16.90 34.45
C ARG A 105 -25.08 16.82 34.88
N ARG A 106 -25.87 15.96 34.22
CA ARG A 106 -27.29 15.75 34.56
C ARG A 106 -27.46 15.13 35.96
N ALA A 107 -26.62 14.14 36.31
CA ALA A 107 -26.63 13.53 37.63
C ALA A 107 -26.28 14.54 38.75
N MET A 108 -25.30 15.41 38.51
CA MET A 108 -24.89 16.44 39.47
C MET A 108 -25.97 17.51 39.66
N ALA A 109 -26.65 17.91 38.58
CA ALA A 109 -27.78 18.83 38.64
C ALA A 109 -28.94 18.24 39.48
N ALA A 110 -29.28 16.96 39.25
CA ALA A 110 -30.32 16.28 40.02
C ALA A 110 -29.96 16.12 41.51
N GLN A 111 -28.67 15.89 41.84
CA GLN A 111 -28.23 15.87 43.24
C GLN A 111 -28.34 17.25 43.89
N ARG A 112 -27.97 18.31 43.18
CA ARG A 112 -28.08 19.68 43.68
C ARG A 112 -29.52 20.07 43.96
N GLU A 113 -30.43 19.72 43.05
CA GLU A 113 -31.86 19.96 43.21
C GLU A 113 -32.45 19.21 44.41
N LYS A 114 -32.12 17.91 44.57
CA LYS A 114 -32.53 17.13 45.76
C LYS A 114 -32.06 17.77 47.07
N ARG A 115 -30.83 18.32 47.09
CA ARG A 115 -30.28 19.00 48.26
C ARG A 115 -30.98 20.32 48.55
N ALA A 116 -31.28 21.10 47.51
CA ALA A 116 -32.05 22.35 47.64
C ALA A 116 -33.45 22.06 48.21
N ALA A 117 -34.17 21.10 47.63
CA ALA A 117 -35.50 20.71 48.09
C ALA A 117 -35.50 20.20 49.55
N ALA A 118 -34.45 19.48 49.97
CA ALA A 118 -34.30 19.04 51.36
C ALA A 118 -34.02 20.21 52.32
N ALA A 119 -33.24 21.20 51.90
CA ALA A 119 -32.99 22.41 52.69
C ALA A 119 -34.25 23.26 52.81
N GLU A 120 -35.00 23.44 51.72
CA GLU A 120 -36.28 24.17 51.72
C GLU A 120 -37.31 23.49 52.63
N ARG A 121 -37.39 22.15 52.61
CA ARG A 121 -38.25 21.38 53.53
C ARG A 121 -37.88 21.58 54.99
N ARG A 122 -36.58 21.63 55.32
CA ARG A 122 -36.10 21.90 56.69
C ARG A 122 -36.39 23.33 57.13
N MET A 123 -36.18 24.30 56.23
CA MET A 123 -36.50 25.70 56.50
C MET A 123 -38.01 25.89 56.72
N ALA A 124 -38.84 25.26 55.89
CA ALA A 124 -40.29 25.27 56.06
C ALA A 124 -40.73 24.64 57.38
N SER A 125 -40.17 23.48 57.76
CA SER A 125 -40.52 22.84 59.05
C SER A 125 -40.11 23.69 60.25
N LEU A 126 -38.92 24.32 60.21
CA LEU A 126 -38.45 25.19 61.28
C LEU A 126 -39.32 26.45 61.40
N ASN A 127 -39.71 27.05 60.26
CA ASN A 127 -40.58 28.21 60.23
C ASN A 127 -41.97 27.91 60.83
N ILE A 128 -42.52 26.73 60.56
CA ILE A 128 -43.79 26.26 61.12
C ILE A 128 -43.68 26.06 62.64
N GLN A 129 -42.57 25.46 63.12
CA GLN A 129 -42.34 25.27 64.56
C GLN A 129 -42.18 26.61 65.29
N SER A 130 -41.40 27.56 64.74
CA SER A 130 -41.22 28.88 65.34
C SER A 130 -42.52 29.68 65.42
N SER A 131 -43.38 29.60 64.38
CA SER A 131 -44.68 30.29 64.42
C SER A 131 -45.66 29.69 65.43
N SER A 132 -45.52 28.39 65.74
CA SER A 132 -46.37 27.70 66.73
C SER A 132 -45.94 27.90 68.18
N SER A 133 -44.69 28.32 68.44
CA SER A 133 -44.18 28.60 69.80
C SER A 133 -44.32 30.07 70.23
N THR A 134 -44.78 30.96 69.34
CA THR A 134 -44.98 32.39 69.61
C THR A 134 -46.47 32.79 69.75
N SER A 135 -47.37 31.85 70.03
CA SER A 135 -48.78 32.10 70.35
C SER A 135 -49.11 31.72 71.79
#